data_AF-A0A8T2K0R6-F1
#
_entry.id   AF-A0A8T2K0R6-F1
#
_cell.length_a   1.000
_cell.length_b   1.000
_cell.length_c   1.000
_cell.angle_alpha   90.00
_cell.angle_beta   90.00
_cell.angle_gamma   90.00
#
_symmetry.space_group_name_H-M   'P 1'
#
loop_
_entity.id
_entity.type
_entity.pdbx_description
1 polymer ?
#
loop_
_entity_poly.entity_id
_entity_poly.type
_entity_poly.pdbx_seq_one_letter_code
_entity_poly.pdbx_strand_id
1 'polypeptide(L)'
;MQTKWQRVLLFSYCHNKTYCIQLCSYSYSLNCLVGDCGPPPRLDYAELKPEFNNQTFPIGQEVKYICRPGYVRSGSNDSIVCLNDSTWSTPFVFCTRRSCPNPGDIQNGQMEAEDFLFGSRVNYTCNIGYNMISKYNYRVCLADGTWSNSLPICQTVISCTEAGNWSSVAPSCKAVNCPNPIVPNAIKTSGFTGPYLLNYAVTFKCNDGFDMFGSSTVQCNIDSNWEPSLPECIGRCGLPPKLEYGQLKPEFTDQGSFSSGVRVEYDCAQGYLPVNGTNNTIICLNFCCNGSSSKIHNFCISVQLCTRPENIKGGDFTPQKGEYKYQDSVTYSCNSNFELVGNPTISCTASGKWSLGSPYCNAQLCTRPENIKGGDFTPQKGEYKYQDSVTYSCNSNFKLVGNPTISCTASGKWSSGSPYCNGQ
;
A
#
# COMPACT_ATOMS: atom_id res chain seq x y z
N MET A 1 -49.50 -21.55 -42.48
CA MET A 1 -48.19 -21.84 -43.11
C MET A 1 -47.12 -21.50 -42.07
N GLN A 2 -46.81 -22.39 -41.12
CA GLN A 2 -45.88 -23.52 -41.21
C GLN A 2 -44.43 -23.15 -41.63
N THR A 3 -43.53 -23.30 -40.65
CA THR A 3 -42.13 -23.78 -40.72
C THR A 3 -41.07 -23.08 -41.58
N LYS A 4 -40.06 -22.51 -40.89
CA LYS A 4 -38.73 -23.14 -40.77
C LYS A 4 -37.94 -22.59 -39.55
N TRP A 5 -37.13 -23.45 -38.93
CA TRP A 5 -36.26 -23.13 -37.78
C TRP A 5 -34.81 -23.57 -38.07
N GLN A 6 -33.86 -23.04 -37.29
CA GLN A 6 -32.41 -23.36 -37.22
C GLN A 6 -31.54 -22.82 -38.38
N ARG A 7 -30.25 -22.47 -38.21
CA ARG A 7 -29.34 -22.06 -37.08
C ARG A 7 -28.03 -21.58 -37.79
N VAL A 8 -27.13 -20.72 -37.30
CA VAL A 8 -27.02 -19.80 -36.14
C VAL A 8 -25.86 -18.82 -36.42
N LEU A 9 -25.93 -17.55 -35.97
CA LEU A 9 -24.88 -16.90 -35.15
C LEU A 9 -25.40 -15.58 -34.54
N LEU A 10 -25.74 -15.63 -33.25
CA LEU A 10 -25.85 -14.49 -32.35
C LEU A 10 -25.13 -14.94 -31.07
N PHE A 11 -24.11 -14.19 -30.63
CA PHE A 11 -23.59 -14.33 -29.27
C PHE A 11 -24.09 -13.18 -28.43
N SER A 12 -25.08 -13.50 -27.61
CA SER A 12 -25.64 -12.65 -26.58
C SER A 12 -25.69 -13.43 -25.27
N TYR A 13 -25.37 -12.73 -24.19
CA TYR A 13 -25.97 -12.92 -22.86
C TYR A 13 -25.54 -14.08 -21.95
N CYS A 14 -25.61 -13.70 -20.67
CA CYS A 14 -25.49 -14.49 -19.46
C CYS A 14 -26.36 -15.76 -19.44
N HIS A 15 -25.87 -16.81 -18.76
CA HIS A 15 -26.63 -18.03 -18.54
C HIS A 15 -27.09 -18.18 -17.07
N ASN A 16 -28.40 -18.29 -16.93
CA ASN A 16 -29.20 -18.69 -15.75
C ASN A 16 -29.29 -17.83 -14.46
N LYS A 17 -30.55 -17.50 -14.19
CA LYS A 17 -31.13 -16.75 -13.07
C LYS A 17 -31.05 -17.51 -11.73
N THR A 18 -30.50 -16.87 -10.69
CA THR A 18 -31.15 -16.87 -9.36
C THR A 18 -30.78 -15.66 -8.49
N TYR A 19 -29.70 -14.92 -8.78
CA TYR A 19 -29.30 -13.74 -8.02
C TYR A 19 -29.02 -12.52 -8.92
N CYS A 20 -30.07 -11.76 -9.20
CA CYS A 20 -30.00 -10.33 -9.50
C CYS A 20 -30.99 -9.64 -8.55
N ILE A 21 -30.61 -9.52 -7.28
CA ILE A 21 -31.36 -8.80 -6.25
C ILE A 21 -31.37 -7.31 -6.69
N GLN A 22 -32.48 -6.65 -6.96
CA GLN A 22 -33.76 -6.57 -6.25
C GLN A 22 -33.70 -5.78 -4.93
N LEU A 23 -33.30 -4.51 -5.00
CA LEU A 23 -33.86 -3.44 -4.16
C LEU A 23 -34.06 -2.15 -4.98
N CYS A 24 -35.10 -2.15 -5.81
CA CYS A 24 -35.79 -0.93 -6.26
C CYS A 24 -37.26 -1.07 -5.86
N SER A 25 -37.50 -0.96 -4.55
CA SER A 25 -38.79 -1.23 -3.93
C SER A 25 -39.62 0.05 -3.84
N TYR A 26 -40.63 0.17 -4.71
CA TYR A 26 -41.84 0.97 -4.53
C TYR A 26 -41.72 2.31 -3.80
N SER A 27 -41.35 3.36 -4.54
CA SER A 27 -42.04 4.66 -4.44
C SER A 27 -41.98 5.38 -5.79
N TYR A 28 -42.89 6.32 -6.02
CA TYR A 28 -43.03 6.98 -7.31
C TYR A 28 -41.85 7.92 -7.59
N SER A 29 -41.34 7.88 -8.83
CA SER A 29 -40.20 8.62 -9.36
C SER A 29 -38.82 8.30 -8.74
N LEU A 30 -37.93 7.72 -9.56
CA LEU A 30 -36.69 8.38 -10.00
C LEU A 30 -36.10 7.58 -11.17
N ASN A 31 -35.57 8.26 -12.18
CA ASN A 31 -34.94 7.60 -13.33
C ASN A 31 -33.58 7.02 -12.93
N CYS A 32 -33.33 5.74 -13.23
CA CYS A 32 -31.97 5.20 -13.21
C CYS A 32 -31.18 5.79 -14.39
N LEU A 33 -30.48 6.90 -14.14
CA LEU A 33 -29.59 7.52 -15.11
C LEU A 33 -28.34 6.65 -15.27
N VAL A 34 -28.30 5.89 -16.37
CA VAL A 34 -27.09 5.18 -16.82
C VAL A 34 -26.27 6.18 -17.63
N GLY A 35 -25.19 6.69 -17.03
CA GLY A 35 -24.28 7.65 -17.65
C GLY A 35 -22.90 7.62 -16.99
N ASP A 36 -21.89 8.00 -17.76
CA ASP A 36 -20.48 8.10 -17.36
C ASP A 36 -19.95 9.45 -17.90
N CYS A 37 -19.30 10.24 -17.05
CA CYS A 37 -18.77 11.55 -17.44
C CYS A 37 -17.46 11.48 -18.25
N GLY A 38 -16.88 10.28 -18.40
CA GLY A 38 -15.59 10.08 -19.04
C GLY A 38 -14.43 10.73 -18.26
N PRO A 39 -13.23 10.80 -18.86
CA PRO A 39 -12.03 11.31 -18.19
C PRO A 39 -12.24 12.72 -17.58
N PRO A 40 -11.88 12.94 -16.30
CA PRO A 40 -11.99 14.24 -15.65
C PRO A 40 -11.26 15.36 -16.42
N PRO A 41 -11.79 16.59 -16.44
CA PRO A 41 -11.16 17.71 -17.14
C PRO A 41 -9.75 17.98 -16.62
N ARG A 42 -8.84 18.30 -17.54
CA ARG A 42 -7.49 18.76 -17.18
C ARG A 42 -7.58 20.19 -16.66
N LEU A 43 -7.12 20.41 -15.43
CA LEU A 43 -6.99 21.74 -14.83
C LEU A 43 -5.59 22.30 -15.06
N ASP A 44 -5.50 23.63 -15.19
CA ASP A 44 -4.23 24.32 -15.46
C ASP A 44 -3.27 24.19 -14.28
N TYR A 45 -3.75 24.49 -13.08
CA TYR A 45 -2.94 24.62 -11.86
C TYR A 45 -3.01 23.39 -10.93
N ALA A 46 -3.80 22.39 -11.30
CA ALA A 46 -4.02 21.18 -10.53
C ALA A 46 -4.00 19.93 -11.44
N GLU A 47 -3.69 18.79 -10.84
CA GLU A 47 -3.71 17.47 -11.49
C GLU A 47 -4.56 16.49 -10.71
N LEU A 48 -5.20 15.57 -11.43
CA LEU A 48 -6.05 14.54 -10.83
C LEU A 48 -5.19 13.67 -9.91
N LYS A 49 -5.68 13.32 -8.71
CA LYS A 49 -4.93 12.43 -7.82
C LYS A 49 -4.73 11.06 -8.50
N PRO A 50 -3.56 10.41 -8.35
CA PRO A 50 -3.26 9.14 -9.01
C PRO A 50 -4.29 8.03 -8.75
N GLU A 51 -4.96 8.09 -7.59
CA GLU A 51 -6.02 7.19 -7.14
C GLU A 51 -7.27 7.15 -8.05
N PHE A 52 -7.43 8.10 -8.98
CA PHE A 52 -8.53 8.15 -9.98
C PHE A 52 -8.06 7.90 -11.42
N ASN A 53 -6.78 7.57 -11.64
CA ASN A 53 -6.27 7.33 -12.98
C ASN A 53 -6.81 6.01 -13.54
N ASN A 54 -7.31 6.01 -14.79
CA ASN A 54 -7.89 4.84 -15.49
C ASN A 54 -9.11 4.18 -14.81
N GLN A 55 -10.03 4.96 -14.24
CA GLN A 55 -11.33 4.47 -13.74
C GLN A 55 -12.49 4.82 -14.68
N THR A 56 -13.67 4.23 -14.44
CA THR A 56 -14.96 4.66 -15.01
C THR A 56 -15.62 5.65 -14.05
N PHE A 57 -16.36 6.62 -14.57
CA PHE A 57 -16.83 7.77 -13.78
C PHE A 57 -18.35 7.90 -13.82
N PRO A 58 -19.08 7.02 -13.12
CA PRO A 58 -20.54 7.02 -13.12
C PRO A 58 -21.11 8.29 -12.50
N ILE A 59 -22.35 8.61 -12.85
CA ILE A 59 -23.12 9.71 -12.26
C ILE A 59 -23.09 9.64 -10.72
N GLY A 60 -22.76 10.77 -10.08
CA GLY A 60 -22.55 10.90 -8.64
C GLY A 60 -21.10 10.66 -8.17
N GLN A 61 -20.19 10.19 -9.03
CA GLN A 61 -18.79 9.97 -8.65
C GLN A 61 -18.08 11.30 -8.35
N GLU A 62 -17.47 11.41 -7.16
CA GLU A 62 -16.58 12.51 -6.77
C GLU A 62 -15.12 12.13 -7.06
N VAL A 63 -14.35 13.04 -7.67
CA VAL A 63 -12.90 12.88 -7.91
C VAL A 63 -12.13 14.08 -7.38
N LYS A 64 -10.89 13.86 -6.91
CA LYS A 64 -10.08 14.88 -6.22
C LYS A 64 -8.78 15.19 -6.94
N TYR A 65 -8.35 16.43 -6.80
CA TYR A 65 -7.15 16.98 -7.43
C TYR A 65 -6.09 17.38 -6.39
N ILE A 66 -4.85 17.55 -6.84
CA ILE A 66 -3.73 18.10 -6.09
C ILE A 66 -3.12 19.26 -6.87
N CYS A 67 -2.62 20.29 -6.19
CA CYS A 67 -1.96 21.41 -6.86
C CYS A 67 -0.65 20.97 -7.52
N ARG A 68 -0.38 21.46 -8.74
CA ARG A 68 0.88 21.22 -9.43
C ARG A 68 2.06 21.87 -8.69
N PRO A 69 3.31 21.44 -8.91
CA PRO A 69 4.50 22.14 -8.40
C PRO A 69 4.46 23.64 -8.74
N GLY A 70 4.81 24.48 -7.75
CA GLY A 70 4.70 25.95 -7.87
C GLY A 70 3.32 26.53 -7.54
N TYR A 71 2.32 25.71 -7.23
CA TYR A 71 0.99 26.14 -6.79
C TYR A 71 0.73 25.73 -5.33
N VAL A 72 -0.17 26.45 -4.67
CA VAL A 72 -0.56 26.25 -3.26
C VAL A 72 -2.09 26.21 -3.13
N ARG A 73 -2.58 25.46 -2.14
CA ARG A 73 -4.02 25.36 -1.88
C ARG A 73 -4.55 26.66 -1.28
N SER A 74 -5.49 27.28 -1.98
CA SER A 74 -6.22 28.49 -1.57
C SER A 74 -7.68 28.18 -1.23
N GLY A 75 -8.28 27.20 -1.92
CA GLY A 75 -9.68 26.80 -1.71
C GLY A 75 -9.87 25.61 -0.77
N SER A 76 -11.04 25.56 -0.14
CA SER A 76 -11.45 24.42 0.70
C SER A 76 -11.87 23.20 -0.11
N ASN A 77 -12.48 23.37 -1.29
CA ASN A 77 -12.96 22.28 -2.13
C ASN A 77 -11.98 21.94 -3.27
N ASP A 78 -11.35 20.75 -3.22
CA ASP A 78 -10.45 20.19 -4.23
C ASP A 78 -11.08 19.06 -5.08
N SER A 79 -12.41 18.97 -5.11
CA SER A 79 -13.15 17.96 -5.86
C SER A 79 -14.13 18.50 -6.90
N ILE A 80 -14.46 17.63 -7.85
CA ILE A 80 -15.56 17.77 -8.80
C ILE A 80 -16.39 16.48 -8.80
N VAL A 81 -17.65 16.59 -9.20
CA VAL A 81 -18.63 15.51 -9.18
C VAL A 81 -19.20 15.29 -10.58
N CYS A 82 -19.39 14.03 -10.99
CA CYS A 82 -20.10 13.68 -12.21
C CYS A 82 -21.62 13.93 -12.02
N LEU A 83 -22.19 14.84 -12.80
CA LEU A 83 -23.58 15.31 -12.67
C LEU A 83 -24.56 14.39 -13.41
N ASN A 84 -25.86 14.57 -13.10
CA ASN A 84 -26.97 13.78 -13.65
C ASN A 84 -27.12 13.87 -15.19
N ASP A 85 -26.53 14.88 -15.83
CA ASP A 85 -26.49 15.05 -17.29
C ASP A 85 -25.25 14.41 -17.94
N SER A 86 -24.47 13.62 -17.18
CA SER A 86 -23.18 13.05 -17.58
C SER A 86 -22.10 14.09 -17.90
N THR A 87 -22.16 15.27 -17.27
CA THR A 87 -21.09 16.28 -17.33
C THR A 87 -20.38 16.44 -15.99
N TRP A 88 -19.11 16.86 -16.01
CA TRP A 88 -18.38 17.19 -14.79
C TRP A 88 -18.80 18.55 -14.24
N SER A 89 -19.06 18.62 -12.92
CA SER A 89 -19.30 19.89 -12.24
C SER A 89 -18.17 20.89 -12.46
N THR A 90 -18.50 22.17 -12.65
CA THR A 90 -17.51 23.24 -12.84
C THR A 90 -16.49 23.29 -11.70
N PRO A 91 -15.17 23.19 -11.98
CA PRO A 91 -14.14 23.18 -10.94
C PRO A 91 -14.01 24.56 -10.27
N PHE A 92 -13.88 24.56 -8.94
CA PHE A 92 -13.54 25.77 -8.20
C PHE A 92 -12.05 26.14 -8.36
N VAL A 93 -11.70 27.41 -8.19
CA VAL A 93 -10.29 27.83 -8.14
C VAL A 93 -9.73 27.54 -6.74
N PHE A 94 -9.16 26.35 -6.54
CA PHE A 94 -8.57 25.93 -5.26
C PHE A 94 -7.04 25.90 -5.24
N CYS A 95 -6.37 26.06 -6.38
CA CYS A 95 -4.91 26.17 -6.47
C CYS A 95 -4.51 27.53 -7.06
N THR A 96 -3.67 28.28 -6.36
CA THR A 96 -3.12 29.58 -6.80
C THR A 96 -1.61 29.51 -6.90
N ARG A 97 -0.98 30.38 -7.71
CA ARG A 97 0.49 30.46 -7.81
C ARG A 97 1.08 30.73 -6.42
N ARG A 98 2.17 30.05 -6.07
CA ARG A 98 2.93 30.29 -4.83
C ARG A 98 3.54 31.70 -4.87
N SER A 99 3.49 32.44 -3.75
CA SER A 99 4.22 33.71 -3.64
C SER A 99 5.66 33.45 -3.21
N CYS A 100 6.61 34.09 -3.88
CA CYS A 100 7.96 34.28 -3.35
C CYS A 100 7.96 35.42 -2.31
N PRO A 101 8.99 35.51 -1.44
CA PRO A 101 9.27 36.69 -0.63
C PRO A 101 9.51 37.93 -1.51
N ASN A 102 9.42 39.13 -0.91
CA ASN A 102 9.85 40.37 -1.56
C ASN A 102 11.24 40.16 -2.20
N PRO A 103 11.42 40.42 -3.52
CA PRO A 103 12.72 40.27 -4.17
C PRO A 103 13.83 41.03 -3.45
N GLY A 104 13.52 42.23 -2.95
CA GLY A 104 14.49 43.17 -2.40
C GLY A 104 14.99 44.14 -3.46
N ASP A 105 15.21 45.38 -3.03
CA ASP A 105 15.69 46.48 -3.85
C ASP A 105 17.22 46.44 -4.01
N ILE A 106 17.72 46.97 -5.13
CA ILE A 106 19.16 47.09 -5.40
C ILE A 106 19.64 48.52 -5.22
N GLN A 107 20.87 48.69 -4.73
CA GLN A 107 21.48 50.01 -4.62
C GLN A 107 21.79 50.57 -6.01
N ASN A 108 21.43 51.84 -6.23
CA ASN A 108 21.66 52.56 -7.48
C ASN A 108 21.02 51.90 -8.72
N GLY A 109 19.87 51.26 -8.54
CA GLY A 109 19.04 50.73 -9.61
C GLY A 109 17.57 50.75 -9.25
N GLN A 110 16.75 50.23 -10.16
CA GLN A 110 15.29 50.15 -10.05
C GLN A 110 14.85 48.73 -10.34
N MET A 111 13.74 48.34 -9.72
CA MET A 111 13.10 47.04 -9.88
C MET A 111 11.79 47.21 -10.66
N GLU A 112 11.58 46.38 -11.68
CA GLU A 112 10.35 46.30 -12.46
C GLU A 112 9.75 44.90 -12.31
N ALA A 113 8.50 44.83 -11.83
CA ALA A 113 7.78 43.60 -11.55
C ALA A 113 6.27 43.82 -11.64
N GLU A 114 5.56 42.85 -12.21
CA GLU A 114 4.09 42.82 -12.22
C GLU A 114 3.54 42.19 -10.92
N ASP A 115 4.11 41.03 -10.53
CA ASP A 115 3.80 40.33 -9.29
C ASP A 115 5.02 39.52 -8.79
N PHE A 116 4.90 38.90 -7.60
CA PHE A 116 5.94 38.05 -6.99
C PHE A 116 5.54 36.56 -6.92
N LEU A 117 4.73 36.10 -7.88
CA LEU A 117 4.16 34.76 -7.91
C LEU A 117 4.99 33.78 -8.78
N PHE A 118 4.84 32.48 -8.53
CA PHE A 118 5.58 31.40 -9.21
C PHE A 118 5.59 31.55 -10.74
N GLY A 119 6.78 31.68 -11.32
CA GLY A 119 7.03 31.88 -12.74
C GLY A 119 7.20 33.34 -13.16
N SER A 120 6.88 34.31 -12.30
CA SER A 120 7.05 35.73 -12.61
C SER A 120 8.52 36.12 -12.60
N ARG A 121 8.88 37.00 -13.55
CA ARG A 121 10.21 37.57 -13.70
C ARG A 121 10.21 39.00 -13.17
N VAL A 122 11.17 39.28 -12.30
CA VAL A 122 11.50 40.61 -11.81
C VAL A 122 12.75 41.07 -12.55
N ASN A 123 12.67 42.20 -13.25
CA ASN A 123 13.78 42.80 -13.95
C ASN A 123 14.40 43.92 -13.10
N TYR A 124 15.70 44.13 -13.27
CA TYR A 124 16.45 45.18 -12.61
C TYR A 124 17.21 46.00 -13.64
N THR A 125 17.17 47.32 -13.47
CA THR A 125 17.91 48.28 -14.30
C THR A 125 18.79 49.12 -13.39
N CYS A 126 20.01 49.44 -13.84
CA CYS A 126 20.87 50.37 -13.10
C CYS A 126 20.48 51.81 -13.43
N ASN A 127 20.58 52.69 -12.43
CA ASN A 127 20.34 54.11 -12.62
C ASN A 127 21.39 54.72 -13.56
N ILE A 128 21.07 55.86 -14.17
CA ILE A 128 22.01 56.60 -15.04
C ILE A 128 23.31 56.87 -14.27
N GLY A 129 24.44 56.57 -14.92
CA GLY A 129 25.77 56.63 -14.29
C GLY A 129 26.20 55.34 -13.58
N TYR A 130 25.43 54.24 -13.69
CA TYR A 130 25.78 52.93 -13.17
C TYR A 130 25.61 51.84 -14.23
N ASN A 131 26.54 50.88 -14.27
CA ASN A 131 26.50 49.68 -15.10
C ASN A 131 26.21 48.44 -14.25
N MET A 132 25.51 47.47 -14.82
CA MET A 132 25.30 46.18 -14.16
C MET A 132 26.53 45.29 -14.32
N ILE A 133 27.00 44.71 -13.21
CA ILE A 133 28.15 43.79 -13.20
C ILE A 133 27.75 42.34 -12.89
N SER A 134 26.57 42.12 -12.30
CA SER A 134 26.04 40.78 -12.05
C SER A 134 25.72 40.05 -13.35
N LYS A 135 25.83 38.72 -13.32
CA LYS A 135 25.63 37.85 -14.49
C LYS A 135 24.21 37.94 -15.08
N TYR A 136 23.22 38.19 -14.23
CA TYR A 136 21.82 38.30 -14.62
C TYR A 136 21.22 39.62 -14.11
N ASN A 137 20.44 40.29 -14.96
CA ASN A 137 19.66 41.48 -14.62
C ASN A 137 18.23 41.17 -14.17
N TYR A 138 17.92 39.90 -13.90
CA TYR A 138 16.57 39.46 -13.56
C TYR A 138 16.59 38.30 -12.57
N ARG A 139 15.45 38.10 -11.90
CA ARG A 139 15.20 36.98 -10.99
C ARG A 139 13.82 36.39 -11.32
N VAL A 140 13.68 35.08 -11.26
CA VAL A 140 12.41 34.37 -11.51
C VAL A 140 11.96 33.67 -10.24
N CYS A 141 10.67 33.78 -9.90
CA CYS A 141 10.11 33.07 -8.75
C CYS A 141 9.95 31.57 -9.07
N LEU A 142 10.64 30.71 -8.34
CA LEU A 142 10.71 29.27 -8.56
C LEU A 142 9.56 28.50 -7.86
N ALA A 143 9.41 27.22 -8.21
CA ALA A 143 8.28 26.39 -7.77
C ALA A 143 8.26 26.07 -6.26
N ASP A 144 9.42 26.18 -5.61
CA ASP A 144 9.61 26.07 -4.17
C ASP A 144 9.21 27.35 -3.40
N GLY A 145 9.20 28.51 -4.08
CA GLY A 145 9.01 29.84 -3.52
C GLY A 145 10.31 30.63 -3.31
N THR A 146 11.42 30.22 -3.92
CA THR A 146 12.70 30.97 -3.90
C THR A 146 12.93 31.74 -5.20
N TRP A 147 13.93 32.64 -5.21
CA TRP A 147 14.31 33.42 -6.39
C TRP A 147 15.50 32.78 -7.10
N SER A 148 15.43 32.66 -8.43
CA SER A 148 16.42 31.96 -9.26
C SER A 148 17.87 32.41 -9.13
N ASN A 149 18.09 33.70 -8.85
CA ASN A 149 19.41 34.34 -8.81
C ASN A 149 19.53 35.20 -7.53
N SER A 150 20.75 35.67 -7.23
CA SER A 150 21.01 36.72 -6.24
C SER A 150 20.50 38.10 -6.70
N LEU A 151 20.53 39.09 -5.80
CA LEU A 151 20.26 40.49 -6.14
C LEU A 151 21.35 41.04 -7.07
N PRO A 152 21.00 41.67 -8.21
CA PRO A 152 21.99 42.28 -9.10
C PRO A 152 22.73 43.46 -8.48
N ILE A 153 23.98 43.66 -8.88
CA ILE A 153 24.86 44.73 -8.41
C ILE A 153 25.07 45.76 -9.52
N CYS A 154 24.81 47.03 -9.19
CA CYS A 154 25.08 48.20 -10.04
C CYS A 154 26.33 48.94 -9.55
N GLN A 155 27.30 49.15 -10.44
CA GLN A 155 28.58 49.80 -10.14
C GLN A 155 28.71 51.11 -10.93
N THR A 156 29.31 52.14 -10.32
CA THR A 156 29.47 53.48 -10.94
C THR A 156 30.25 53.42 -12.27
N VAL A 157 29.77 54.16 -13.26
CA VAL A 157 30.49 54.45 -14.51
C VAL A 157 31.34 55.69 -14.28
N ILE A 158 32.65 55.52 -14.37
CA ILE A 158 33.60 56.63 -14.24
C ILE A 158 33.78 57.29 -15.60
N SER A 159 33.56 58.60 -15.65
CA SER A 159 33.64 59.44 -16.83
C SER A 159 34.44 60.71 -16.52
N CYS A 160 35.05 61.30 -17.54
CA CYS A 160 35.68 62.61 -17.40
C CYS A 160 34.61 63.71 -17.55
N THR A 161 34.55 64.63 -16.61
CA THR A 161 33.65 65.79 -16.64
C THR A 161 34.21 66.90 -17.54
N GLU A 162 33.36 67.83 -17.98
CA GLU A 162 33.78 69.00 -18.78
C GLU A 162 34.83 69.87 -18.07
N ALA A 163 34.90 69.80 -16.73
CA ALA A 163 35.92 70.46 -15.92
C ALA A 163 37.27 69.71 -15.85
N GLY A 164 37.44 68.62 -16.59
CA GLY A 164 38.66 67.79 -16.61
C GLY A 164 38.85 66.86 -15.40
N ASN A 165 37.89 66.83 -14.47
CA ASN A 165 37.91 65.97 -13.29
C ASN A 165 37.13 64.67 -13.52
N TRP A 166 37.52 63.58 -12.87
CA TRP A 166 36.75 62.33 -12.89
C TRP A 166 35.44 62.46 -12.11
N SER A 167 34.35 61.87 -12.63
CA SER A 167 33.01 61.89 -12.02
C SER A 167 32.90 61.17 -10.67
N SER A 168 33.84 60.26 -10.39
CA SER A 168 33.97 59.52 -9.14
C SER A 168 35.42 59.10 -8.95
N VAL A 169 35.80 58.81 -7.70
CA VAL A 169 37.03 58.06 -7.40
C VAL A 169 37.00 56.68 -8.05
N ALA A 170 38.20 56.11 -8.30
CA ALA A 170 38.36 54.77 -8.82
C ALA A 170 37.63 53.73 -7.94
N PRO A 171 37.02 52.67 -8.51
CA PRO A 171 36.24 51.72 -7.73
C PRO A 171 37.19 50.78 -6.99
N SER A 172 36.90 50.48 -5.73
CA SER A 172 37.65 49.45 -5.00
C SER A 172 37.29 48.06 -5.52
N CYS A 173 38.26 47.34 -6.08
CA CYS A 173 38.08 45.94 -6.44
C CYS A 173 37.84 45.10 -5.18
N LYS A 174 36.60 44.61 -5.00
CA LYS A 174 36.29 43.60 -3.98
C LYS A 174 36.63 42.22 -4.53
N ALA A 175 37.43 41.44 -3.80
CA ALA A 175 37.68 40.05 -4.17
C ALA A 175 36.39 39.22 -4.08
N VAL A 176 36.05 38.53 -5.17
CA VAL A 176 35.04 37.47 -5.17
C VAL A 176 35.56 36.31 -4.32
N ASN A 177 34.80 35.90 -3.32
CA ASN A 177 35.14 34.78 -2.46
C ASN A 177 33.86 34.05 -2.04
N CYS A 178 33.58 32.91 -2.65
CA CYS A 178 32.41 32.11 -2.32
C CYS A 178 32.52 31.47 -0.93
N PRO A 179 31.40 31.29 -0.21
CA PRO A 179 31.39 30.59 1.07
C PRO A 179 31.90 29.15 0.91
N ASN A 180 32.49 28.57 1.96
CA ASN A 180 32.94 27.19 1.92
C ASN A 180 31.75 26.25 1.61
N PRO A 181 31.77 25.49 0.50
CA PRO A 181 30.62 24.70 0.10
C PRO A 181 30.52 23.43 0.95
N ILE A 182 29.47 23.36 1.77
CA ILE A 182 29.18 22.23 2.65
C ILE A 182 28.04 21.43 2.04
N VAL A 183 28.32 20.21 1.60
CA VAL A 183 27.31 19.25 1.13
C VAL A 183 27.29 18.08 2.11
N PRO A 184 26.20 17.90 2.89
CA PRO A 184 26.06 16.75 3.79
C PRO A 184 26.12 15.43 3.02
N ASN A 185 26.75 14.42 3.62
CA ASN A 185 26.90 13.08 3.04
C ASN A 185 27.58 13.04 1.67
N ALA A 186 28.47 14.00 1.39
CA ALA A 186 29.36 14.00 0.23
C ALA A 186 30.82 14.15 0.63
N ILE A 187 31.70 13.65 -0.24
CA ILE A 187 33.10 14.04 -0.30
C ILE A 187 33.33 14.99 -1.47
N LYS A 188 34.25 15.93 -1.27
CA LYS A 188 34.81 16.74 -2.36
C LYS A 188 35.86 15.90 -3.09
N THR A 189 35.68 15.69 -4.38
CA THR A 189 36.59 14.88 -5.21
C THR A 189 37.60 15.71 -5.99
N SER A 190 37.29 16.98 -6.27
CA SER A 190 38.22 17.89 -6.96
C SER A 190 37.98 19.37 -6.59
N GLY A 191 38.92 20.24 -7.00
CA GLY A 191 38.84 21.69 -6.83
C GLY A 191 39.64 22.24 -5.64
N PHE A 192 40.00 23.52 -5.71
CA PHE A 192 40.85 24.21 -4.74
C PHE A 192 40.32 24.16 -3.31
N THR A 193 41.15 23.88 -2.31
CA THR A 193 40.85 24.24 -0.91
C THR A 193 40.89 25.76 -0.79
N GLY A 194 39.88 26.36 -0.14
CA GLY A 194 39.61 27.80 -0.22
C GLY A 194 40.78 28.72 0.22
N PRO A 195 40.75 30.02 -0.13
CA PRO A 195 39.58 30.79 -0.60
C PRO A 195 39.08 30.43 -2.00
N TYR A 196 37.77 30.55 -2.22
CA TYR A 196 37.09 30.13 -3.44
C TYR A 196 36.86 31.34 -4.35
N LEU A 197 37.83 31.62 -5.22
CA LEU A 197 37.82 32.79 -6.09
C LEU A 197 36.87 32.62 -7.29
N LEU A 198 36.63 33.72 -8.01
CA LEU A 198 35.83 33.74 -9.24
C LEU A 198 36.23 32.61 -10.20
N ASN A 199 35.23 31.94 -10.77
CA ASN A 199 35.34 30.81 -11.69
C ASN A 199 35.97 29.54 -11.10
N TYR A 200 36.31 29.48 -9.80
CA TYR A 200 36.78 28.23 -9.20
C TYR A 200 35.65 27.22 -9.12
N ALA A 201 35.90 26.02 -9.65
CA ALA A 201 34.97 24.91 -9.61
C ALA A 201 35.33 23.92 -8.51
N VAL A 202 34.30 23.29 -7.94
CA VAL A 202 34.41 22.21 -6.95
C VAL A 202 33.50 21.07 -7.40
N THR A 203 34.05 19.86 -7.46
CA THR A 203 33.27 18.65 -7.75
C THR A 203 33.07 17.83 -6.46
N PHE A 204 31.85 17.35 -6.28
CA PHE A 204 31.44 16.47 -5.20
C PHE A 204 31.15 15.05 -5.72
N LYS A 205 31.21 14.08 -4.81
CA LYS A 205 30.66 12.73 -4.97
C LYS A 205 29.91 12.41 -3.68
N CYS A 206 28.68 11.92 -3.76
CA CYS A 206 27.98 11.44 -2.58
C CYS A 206 28.68 10.22 -1.96
N ASN A 207 28.54 10.07 -0.65
CA ASN A 207 29.02 8.91 0.09
C ASN A 207 28.25 7.65 -0.35
N ASP A 208 28.84 6.48 -0.11
CA ASP A 208 28.19 5.22 -0.47
C ASP A 208 26.85 5.07 0.27
N GLY A 209 25.82 4.62 -0.45
CA GLY A 209 24.44 4.59 0.06
C GLY A 209 23.62 5.87 -0.21
N PHE A 210 24.18 6.88 -0.87
CA PHE A 210 23.48 8.10 -1.27
C PHE A 210 23.52 8.32 -2.79
N ASP A 211 22.43 8.86 -3.35
CA ASP A 211 22.36 9.34 -4.73
C ASP A 211 22.45 10.86 -4.80
N MET A 212 23.05 11.37 -5.88
CA MET A 212 23.25 12.78 -6.10
C MET A 212 22.07 13.41 -6.84
N PHE A 213 21.54 14.49 -6.28
CA PHE A 213 20.52 15.32 -6.89
C PHE A 213 21.08 16.73 -7.16
N GLY A 214 20.91 17.22 -8.40
CA GLY A 214 21.57 18.45 -8.87
C GLY A 214 22.90 18.17 -9.59
N SER A 215 23.73 19.21 -9.73
CA SER A 215 25.03 19.08 -10.42
C SER A 215 26.13 18.63 -9.48
N SER A 216 26.92 17.64 -9.90
CA SER A 216 28.13 17.22 -9.19
C SER A 216 29.19 18.31 -9.10
N THR A 217 29.19 19.26 -10.05
CA THR A 217 30.17 20.33 -10.13
C THR A 217 29.49 21.68 -10.06
N VAL A 218 30.00 22.53 -9.17
CA VAL A 218 29.52 23.90 -8.92
C VAL A 218 30.68 24.87 -9.08
N GLN A 219 30.39 26.09 -9.54
CA GLN A 219 31.39 27.10 -9.85
C GLN A 219 31.09 28.41 -9.10
N CYS A 220 32.12 29.05 -8.56
CA CYS A 220 31.97 30.34 -7.91
C CYS A 220 31.75 31.46 -8.93
N ASN A 221 30.62 32.16 -8.86
CA ASN A 221 30.25 33.23 -9.79
C ASN A 221 30.63 34.63 -9.29
N ILE A 222 30.41 35.66 -10.11
CA ILE A 222 30.78 37.05 -9.80
C ILE A 222 30.04 37.63 -8.59
N ASP A 223 28.85 37.10 -8.30
CA ASP A 223 28.03 37.48 -7.15
C ASP A 223 28.47 36.78 -5.84
N SER A 224 29.62 36.08 -5.86
CA SER A 224 30.17 35.28 -4.75
C SER A 224 29.26 34.12 -4.30
N ASN A 225 28.48 33.56 -5.22
CA ASN A 225 27.61 32.41 -5.01
C ASN A 225 28.05 31.19 -5.83
N TRP A 226 27.62 30.00 -5.41
CA TRP A 226 27.82 28.76 -6.15
C TRP A 226 26.74 28.60 -7.23
N GLU A 227 27.18 28.42 -8.48
CA GLU A 227 26.30 28.20 -9.63
C GLU A 227 26.70 26.91 -10.38
N PRO A 228 25.77 25.97 -10.65
CA PRO A 228 24.44 25.91 -10.04
C PRO A 228 24.50 25.75 -8.51
N SER A 229 23.35 25.78 -7.84
CA SER A 229 23.25 25.55 -6.40
C SER A 229 23.92 24.23 -5.99
N LEU A 230 24.40 24.17 -4.75
CA LEU A 230 25.04 22.97 -4.19
C LEU A 230 24.14 21.72 -4.36
N PRO A 231 24.68 20.56 -4.76
CA PRO A 231 23.90 19.34 -4.88
C PRO A 231 23.44 18.82 -3.52
N GLU A 232 22.39 18.00 -3.53
CA GLU A 232 21.89 17.27 -2.37
C GLU A 232 22.20 15.77 -2.52
N CYS A 233 22.68 15.14 -1.45
CA CYS A 233 22.90 13.69 -1.41
C CYS A 233 21.78 13.03 -0.62
N ILE A 234 20.94 12.25 -1.30
CA ILE A 234 19.71 11.67 -0.75
C ILE A 234 19.91 10.16 -0.55
N GLY A 235 19.56 9.66 0.65
CA GLY A 235 19.78 8.26 1.02
C GLY A 235 18.98 7.27 0.18
N ARG A 236 19.67 6.25 -0.33
CA ARG A 236 19.05 5.07 -0.96
C ARG A 236 18.26 4.27 0.06
N CYS A 237 17.22 3.59 -0.40
CA CYS A 237 16.50 2.62 0.43
C CYS A 237 17.13 1.23 0.32
N GLY A 238 17.02 0.44 1.38
CA GLY A 238 17.17 -1.00 1.32
C GLY A 238 15.93 -1.67 0.75
N LEU A 239 15.73 -2.95 1.06
CA LEU A 239 14.53 -3.69 0.65
C LEU A 239 13.24 -3.01 1.15
N PRO A 240 12.20 -2.88 0.30
CA PRO A 240 10.89 -2.36 0.68
C PRO A 240 10.25 -3.15 1.84
N PRO A 241 9.37 -2.53 2.65
CA PRO A 241 8.74 -3.19 3.78
C PRO A 241 7.88 -4.38 3.35
N LYS A 242 7.82 -5.42 4.17
CA LYS A 242 6.86 -6.51 3.97
C LYS A 242 5.45 -6.01 4.34
N LEU A 243 4.49 -6.18 3.44
CA LEU A 243 3.09 -5.82 3.66
C LEU A 243 2.28 -7.06 4.03
N GLU A 244 1.23 -6.88 4.82
CA GLU A 244 0.31 -7.98 5.15
C GLU A 244 -0.48 -8.37 3.90
N TYR A 245 -0.35 -9.64 3.50
CA TYR A 245 -0.95 -10.20 2.28
C TYR A 245 -0.55 -9.52 0.95
N GLY A 246 0.40 -8.58 0.96
CA GLY A 246 0.96 -7.93 -0.23
C GLY A 246 2.33 -8.52 -0.60
N GLN A 247 2.56 -8.74 -1.89
CA GLN A 247 3.82 -9.24 -2.44
C GLN A 247 4.41 -8.19 -3.37
N LEU A 248 5.72 -7.93 -3.24
CA LEU A 248 6.44 -7.02 -4.13
C LEU A 248 6.45 -7.60 -5.54
N LYS A 249 6.25 -6.78 -6.58
CA LYS A 249 6.27 -7.29 -7.96
C LYS A 249 7.62 -7.93 -8.29
N PRO A 250 7.66 -8.98 -9.14
CA PRO A 250 8.89 -9.71 -9.47
C PRO A 250 10.04 -8.80 -9.94
N GLU A 251 9.72 -7.77 -10.73
CA GLU A 251 10.64 -6.76 -11.26
C GLU A 251 11.43 -5.96 -10.21
N PHE A 252 10.99 -5.93 -8.95
CA PHE A 252 11.69 -5.28 -7.84
C PHE A 252 12.29 -6.27 -6.83
N THR A 253 12.05 -7.58 -6.97
CA THR A 253 12.46 -8.58 -5.96
C THR A 253 13.98 -8.76 -5.89
N ASP A 254 14.68 -8.63 -7.02
CA ASP A 254 16.13 -8.87 -7.12
C ASP A 254 17.01 -7.64 -6.82
N GLN A 255 16.40 -6.47 -6.56
CA GLN A 255 17.13 -5.24 -6.22
C GLN A 255 17.38 -5.14 -4.71
N GLY A 256 18.64 -5.28 -4.29
CA GLY A 256 19.05 -5.12 -2.90
C GLY A 256 19.07 -3.66 -2.39
N SER A 257 19.01 -2.67 -3.28
CA SER A 257 18.98 -1.24 -2.94
C SER A 257 18.28 -0.43 -4.03
N PHE A 258 17.53 0.59 -3.62
CA PHE A 258 16.69 1.42 -4.48
C PHE A 258 17.11 2.88 -4.38
N SER A 259 17.24 3.54 -5.53
CA SER A 259 17.50 4.97 -5.60
C SER A 259 16.35 5.80 -5.05
N SER A 260 16.67 6.95 -4.46
CA SER A 260 15.65 7.89 -3.98
C SER A 260 14.79 8.39 -5.16
N GLY A 261 13.48 8.41 -4.97
CA GLY A 261 12.49 8.70 -6.00
C GLY A 261 11.97 7.46 -6.77
N VAL A 262 12.60 6.29 -6.63
CA VAL A 262 12.07 5.04 -7.21
C VAL A 262 10.73 4.70 -6.56
N ARG A 263 9.75 4.36 -7.42
CA ARG A 263 8.46 3.81 -7.03
C ARG A 263 8.52 2.29 -7.21
N VAL A 264 8.24 1.56 -6.14
CA VAL A 264 8.09 0.11 -6.18
C VAL A 264 6.61 -0.25 -6.01
N GLU A 265 6.16 -1.31 -6.68
CA GLU A 265 4.76 -1.72 -6.68
C GLU A 265 4.56 -3.09 -6.05
N TYR A 266 3.39 -3.28 -5.45
CA TYR A 266 2.95 -4.54 -4.87
C TYR A 266 1.69 -5.05 -5.58
N ASP A 267 1.58 -6.37 -5.66
CA ASP A 267 0.36 -7.09 -5.99
C ASP A 267 -0.15 -7.80 -4.73
N CYS A 268 -1.44 -8.14 -4.68
CA CYS A 268 -1.95 -8.96 -3.59
C CYS A 268 -1.56 -10.43 -3.77
N ALA A 269 -1.19 -11.07 -2.66
CA ALA A 269 -1.00 -12.52 -2.62
C ALA A 269 -2.26 -13.24 -3.08
N GLN A 270 -2.09 -14.44 -3.63
CA GLN A 270 -3.20 -15.29 -4.08
C GLN A 270 -4.30 -15.39 -3.01
N GLY A 271 -5.57 -15.20 -3.38
CA GLY A 271 -6.71 -15.24 -2.45
C GLY A 271 -7.02 -13.92 -1.72
N TYR A 272 -6.27 -12.86 -2.00
CA TYR A 272 -6.53 -11.50 -1.52
C TYR A 272 -6.79 -10.55 -2.71
N LEU A 273 -7.53 -9.46 -2.48
CA LEU A 273 -7.74 -8.39 -3.48
C LEU A 273 -7.38 -7.01 -2.91
N PRO A 274 -7.03 -6.05 -3.79
CA PRO A 274 -6.76 -4.67 -3.39
C PRO A 274 -8.01 -4.00 -2.80
N VAL A 275 -7.82 -3.19 -1.75
CA VAL A 275 -8.87 -2.34 -1.18
C VAL A 275 -9.04 -1.09 -2.04
N ASN A 276 -10.28 -0.84 -2.48
CA ASN A 276 -10.62 0.37 -3.25
C ASN A 276 -10.16 1.64 -2.52
N GLY A 277 -9.45 2.52 -3.24
CA GLY A 277 -8.91 3.77 -2.69
C GLY A 277 -7.61 3.63 -1.88
N THR A 278 -6.99 2.44 -1.82
CA THR A 278 -5.64 2.27 -1.29
C THR A 278 -4.60 2.22 -2.42
N ASN A 279 -3.40 2.72 -2.16
CA ASN A 279 -2.31 2.78 -3.13
C ASN A 279 -1.40 1.54 -2.97
N ASN A 280 -1.11 0.85 -4.08
CA ASN A 280 -0.22 -0.31 -4.12
C ASN A 280 1.27 0.04 -4.30
N THR A 281 1.59 1.34 -4.39
CA THR A 281 2.95 1.83 -4.64
C THR A 281 3.58 2.44 -3.41
N ILE A 282 4.88 2.16 -3.22
CA ILE A 282 5.73 2.77 -2.18
C ILE A 282 6.83 3.57 -2.87
N ILE A 283 7.12 4.77 -2.36
CA ILE A 283 8.18 5.63 -2.88
C ILE A 283 9.37 5.64 -1.91
N CYS A 284 10.57 5.33 -2.42
CA CYS A 284 11.80 5.55 -1.67
C CYS A 284 12.10 7.04 -1.55
N LEU A 285 12.25 7.57 -0.33
CA LEU A 285 12.69 8.94 -0.06
C LEU A 285 13.61 8.95 1.18
N ASN A 286 14.90 9.23 0.93
CA ASN A 286 15.93 9.47 1.95
C ASN A 286 15.97 8.40 3.07
N PHE A 287 16.41 7.19 2.74
CA PHE A 287 16.42 5.98 3.60
C PHE A 287 15.05 5.45 4.05
N CYS A 288 13.97 6.22 3.91
CA CYS A 288 12.62 5.83 4.31
C CYS A 288 11.72 5.54 3.11
N CYS A 289 10.69 4.73 3.34
CA CYS A 289 9.59 4.55 2.42
C CYS A 289 8.50 5.55 2.80
N ASN A 290 8.19 6.53 1.94
CA ASN A 290 7.18 7.55 2.29
C ASN A 290 5.75 7.04 2.02
N GLY A 291 5.33 6.16 2.92
CA GLY A 291 3.94 5.83 3.18
C GLY A 291 3.85 5.60 4.69
N SER A 292 3.00 6.36 5.37
CA SER A 292 2.72 6.12 6.79
C SER A 292 2.39 4.64 6.95
N SER A 293 3.11 3.93 7.83
CA SER A 293 3.05 2.46 7.93
C SER A 293 1.64 1.91 8.18
N SER A 294 0.72 2.77 8.58
CA SER A 294 -0.71 2.53 8.81
C SER A 294 -1.63 2.63 7.57
N LYS A 295 -1.25 3.28 6.47
CA LYS A 295 -2.12 3.43 5.28
C LYS A 295 -1.93 2.36 4.21
N ILE A 296 -0.71 1.84 4.03
CA ILE A 296 -0.39 0.84 2.99
C ILE A 296 -0.50 -0.60 3.53
N HIS A 297 -0.43 -0.81 4.85
CA HIS A 297 -0.52 -2.14 5.46
C HIS A 297 -1.83 -2.89 5.14
N ASN A 298 -2.91 -2.15 4.92
CA ASN A 298 -4.24 -2.68 4.64
C ASN A 298 -4.58 -2.63 3.13
N PHE A 299 -3.58 -2.60 2.25
CA PHE A 299 -3.78 -2.61 0.79
C PHE A 299 -4.52 -3.88 0.32
N CYS A 300 -4.27 -5.04 0.94
CA CYS A 300 -4.87 -6.31 0.55
C CYS A 300 -5.85 -6.85 1.60
N ILE A 301 -7.05 -7.25 1.16
CA ILE A 301 -8.07 -7.87 2.02
C ILE A 301 -8.47 -9.26 1.53
N SER A 302 -8.89 -10.11 2.48
CA SER A 302 -9.51 -11.40 2.17
C SER A 302 -10.91 -11.15 1.64
N VAL A 303 -11.18 -11.64 0.42
CA VAL A 303 -12.44 -11.36 -0.31
C VAL A 303 -13.57 -12.32 0.08
N GLN A 304 -13.19 -13.55 0.42
CA GLN A 304 -14.10 -14.67 0.62
C GLN A 304 -13.68 -15.40 1.88
N LEU A 305 -14.46 -15.20 2.94
CA LEU A 305 -14.32 -15.90 4.20
C LEU A 305 -14.92 -17.30 4.05
N CYS A 306 -14.24 -18.32 4.55
CA CYS A 306 -14.86 -19.63 4.71
C CYS A 306 -15.91 -19.57 5.82
N THR A 307 -17.09 -20.14 5.55
CA THR A 307 -18.12 -20.33 6.58
C THR A 307 -17.56 -21.20 7.71
N ARG A 308 -18.05 -20.99 8.95
CA ARG A 308 -17.72 -21.86 10.08
C ARG A 308 -17.88 -23.34 9.67
N PRO A 309 -16.87 -24.20 9.92
CA PRO A 309 -16.97 -25.62 9.62
C PRO A 309 -18.14 -26.29 10.33
N GLU A 310 -18.69 -27.35 9.73
CA GLU A 310 -19.78 -28.10 10.34
C GLU A 310 -19.30 -28.90 11.56
N ASN A 311 -20.10 -28.92 12.64
CA ASN A 311 -19.80 -29.71 13.82
C ASN A 311 -20.02 -31.21 13.51
N ILE A 312 -19.02 -32.04 13.80
CA ILE A 312 -19.11 -33.49 13.58
C ILE A 312 -19.72 -34.19 14.80
N LYS A 313 -20.54 -35.23 14.59
CA LYS A 313 -21.12 -36.00 15.70
C LYS A 313 -20.02 -36.79 16.42
N GLY A 314 -19.93 -36.65 17.75
CA GLY A 314 -18.93 -37.37 18.54
C GLY A 314 -17.52 -36.78 18.44
N GLY A 315 -17.38 -35.52 18.02
CA GLY A 315 -16.11 -34.79 18.02
C GLY A 315 -16.33 -33.28 17.99
N ASP A 316 -15.23 -32.53 17.82
CA ASP A 316 -15.19 -31.08 17.68
C ASP A 316 -13.99 -30.68 16.79
N PHE A 317 -13.79 -29.39 16.52
CA PHE A 317 -12.62 -28.86 15.83
C PHE A 317 -12.04 -27.63 16.52
N THR A 318 -10.74 -27.42 16.32
CA THR A 318 -10.02 -26.25 16.84
C THR A 318 -9.17 -25.59 15.74
N PRO A 319 -9.00 -24.25 15.75
CA PRO A 319 -9.66 -23.28 16.61
C PRO A 319 -11.10 -22.98 16.16
N GLN A 320 -12.02 -22.71 17.11
CA GLN A 320 -13.34 -22.17 16.81
C GLN A 320 -13.26 -20.64 16.69
N LYS A 321 -13.56 -20.10 15.50
CA LYS A 321 -13.63 -18.67 15.17
C LYS A 321 -15.02 -18.33 14.61
N GLY A 322 -15.38 -17.04 14.64
CA GLY A 322 -16.58 -16.55 13.94
C GLY A 322 -16.41 -16.52 12.41
N GLU A 323 -15.19 -16.21 11.96
CA GLU A 323 -14.82 -16.07 10.55
C GLU A 323 -13.46 -16.74 10.30
N TYR A 324 -13.27 -17.27 9.09
CA TYR A 324 -12.03 -17.95 8.67
C TYR A 324 -11.52 -17.34 7.37
N LYS A 325 -10.27 -16.88 7.37
CA LYS A 325 -9.61 -16.26 6.21
C LYS A 325 -8.92 -17.31 5.33
N TYR A 326 -8.55 -16.95 4.11
CA TYR A 326 -7.70 -17.81 3.26
C TYR A 326 -6.42 -18.25 4.02
N GLN A 327 -6.09 -19.54 3.91
CA GLN A 327 -5.03 -20.26 4.66
C GLN A 327 -5.30 -20.51 6.17
N ASP A 328 -6.39 -20.01 6.77
CA ASP A 328 -6.79 -20.54 8.08
C ASP A 328 -7.08 -22.04 7.97
N SER A 329 -6.62 -22.81 8.94
CA SER A 329 -6.94 -24.23 9.07
C SER A 329 -7.68 -24.52 10.36
N VAL A 330 -8.48 -25.59 10.34
CA VAL A 330 -9.04 -26.22 11.53
C VAL A 330 -8.67 -27.69 11.56
N THR A 331 -8.44 -28.20 12.76
CA THR A 331 -8.16 -29.61 13.01
C THR A 331 -9.29 -30.20 13.85
N TYR A 332 -9.94 -31.22 13.30
CA TYR A 332 -10.96 -32.01 13.98
C TYR A 332 -10.32 -33.04 14.90
N SER A 333 -11.02 -33.31 16.00
CA SER A 333 -10.70 -34.36 16.96
C SER A 333 -11.99 -35.06 17.39
N CYS A 334 -11.94 -36.37 17.55
CA CYS A 334 -13.06 -37.12 18.10
C CYS A 334 -13.02 -37.14 19.63
N ASN A 335 -14.21 -37.20 20.23
CA ASN A 335 -14.38 -37.45 21.65
C ASN A 335 -13.85 -38.85 22.00
N SER A 336 -13.64 -39.13 23.28
CA SER A 336 -13.30 -40.49 23.72
C SER A 336 -14.29 -41.51 23.17
N ASN A 337 -13.78 -42.70 22.83
CA ASN A 337 -14.53 -43.84 22.26
C ASN A 337 -14.93 -43.69 20.79
N PHE A 338 -14.40 -42.68 20.10
CA PHE A 338 -14.56 -42.50 18.67
C PHE A 338 -13.21 -42.38 17.96
N GLU A 339 -13.11 -42.98 16.78
CA GLU A 339 -11.93 -42.93 15.91
C GLU A 339 -12.21 -42.01 14.71
N LEU A 340 -11.29 -41.11 14.40
CA LEU A 340 -11.46 -40.14 13.31
C LEU A 340 -11.16 -40.79 11.96
N VAL A 341 -12.13 -40.75 11.06
CA VAL A 341 -12.03 -41.27 9.70
C VAL A 341 -12.10 -40.10 8.71
N GLY A 342 -11.04 -39.96 7.89
CA GLY A 342 -10.85 -38.85 6.95
C GLY A 342 -9.57 -38.06 7.26
N ASN A 343 -9.40 -36.91 6.61
CA ASN A 343 -8.31 -35.99 6.95
C ASN A 343 -8.72 -35.17 8.20
N PRO A 344 -7.94 -35.18 9.30
CA PRO A 344 -8.26 -34.38 10.47
C PRO A 344 -8.16 -32.88 10.23
N THR A 345 -7.36 -32.41 9.26
CA THR A 345 -7.13 -30.97 9.04
C THR A 345 -7.68 -30.52 7.69
N ILE A 346 -8.47 -29.45 7.71
CA ILE A 346 -8.98 -28.76 6.51
C ILE A 346 -8.53 -27.30 6.53
N SER A 347 -8.29 -26.72 5.35
CA SER A 347 -7.80 -25.35 5.20
C SER A 347 -8.70 -24.53 4.29
N CYS A 348 -8.92 -23.26 4.62
CA CYS A 348 -9.70 -22.36 3.80
C CYS A 348 -8.95 -22.01 2.51
N THR A 349 -9.58 -22.22 1.35
CA THR A 349 -9.01 -21.96 0.03
C THR A 349 -9.36 -20.56 -0.48
N ALA A 350 -8.63 -20.07 -1.48
CA ALA A 350 -8.83 -18.76 -2.10
C ALA A 350 -10.23 -18.54 -2.72
N SER A 351 -11.04 -19.59 -2.82
CA SER A 351 -12.44 -19.55 -3.29
C SER A 351 -13.49 -19.40 -2.19
N GLY A 352 -13.08 -19.20 -0.92
CA GLY A 352 -14.00 -19.17 0.23
C GLY A 352 -14.56 -20.53 0.63
N LYS A 353 -13.94 -21.62 0.15
CA LYS A 353 -14.35 -23.00 0.45
C LYS A 353 -13.24 -23.74 1.19
N TRP A 354 -13.62 -24.63 2.09
CA TRP A 354 -12.70 -25.57 2.72
C TRP A 354 -12.07 -26.51 1.68
N SER A 355 -10.80 -26.86 1.88
CA SER A 355 -10.01 -27.68 0.95
C SER A 355 -10.55 -29.11 0.78
N LEU A 356 -11.24 -29.62 1.80
CA LEU A 356 -11.84 -30.94 1.89
C LEU A 356 -13.17 -30.84 2.66
N GLY A 357 -14.01 -31.88 2.57
CA GLY A 357 -15.17 -32.03 3.44
C GLY A 357 -14.78 -32.39 4.88
N SER A 358 -15.71 -32.24 5.82
CA SER A 358 -15.51 -32.62 7.22
C SER A 358 -15.26 -34.14 7.35
N PRO A 359 -14.30 -34.58 8.19
CA PRO A 359 -14.17 -35.99 8.57
C PRO A 359 -15.36 -36.44 9.42
N TYR A 360 -15.42 -37.72 9.79
CA TYR A 360 -16.42 -38.23 10.72
C TYR A 360 -15.80 -39.12 11.79
N CYS A 361 -16.47 -39.18 12.94
CA CYS A 361 -16.07 -39.98 14.09
C CYS A 361 -16.83 -41.31 14.08
N ASN A 362 -16.11 -42.42 13.90
CA ASN A 362 -16.67 -43.76 13.99
C ASN A 362 -16.66 -44.25 15.45
N ALA A 363 -17.76 -44.79 15.95
CA ALA A 363 -17.81 -45.30 17.33
C ALA A 363 -16.99 -46.59 17.44
N GLN A 364 -16.02 -46.64 18.35
CA GLN A 364 -15.36 -47.89 18.70
C GLN A 364 -16.24 -48.69 19.66
N LEU A 365 -16.78 -49.80 19.18
CA LEU A 365 -17.66 -50.70 19.92
C LEU A 365 -16.91 -51.97 20.31
N CYS A 366 -17.15 -52.47 21.52
CA CYS A 366 -16.69 -53.80 21.89
C CYS A 366 -17.61 -54.85 21.25
N THR A 367 -17.00 -55.86 20.64
CA THR A 367 -17.71 -57.04 20.12
C THR A 367 -18.40 -57.80 21.26
N ARG A 368 -19.49 -58.52 20.95
CA ARG A 368 -20.18 -59.37 21.92
C ARG A 368 -19.19 -60.34 22.57
N PRO A 369 -19.11 -60.39 23.92
CA PRO A 369 -18.27 -61.36 24.62
C PRO A 369 -18.66 -62.79 24.28
N GLU A 370 -17.68 -63.69 24.29
CA GLU A 370 -17.93 -65.11 24.10
C GLU A 370 -18.70 -65.70 25.29
N ASN A 371 -19.60 -66.65 24.98
CA ASN A 371 -20.34 -67.41 25.98
C ASN A 371 -19.39 -68.38 26.70
N ILE A 372 -19.47 -68.46 28.02
CA ILE A 372 -18.64 -69.36 28.82
C ILE A 372 -19.33 -70.71 29.02
N LYS A 373 -18.57 -71.81 29.07
CA LYS A 373 -19.14 -73.14 29.33
C LYS A 373 -19.66 -73.22 30.77
N GLY A 374 -20.90 -73.65 30.96
CA GLY A 374 -21.50 -73.81 32.29
C GLY A 374 -21.95 -72.50 32.95
N GLY A 375 -22.09 -71.41 32.20
CA GLY A 375 -22.58 -70.13 32.70
C GLY A 375 -23.09 -69.22 31.59
N ASP A 376 -23.50 -68.01 31.95
CA ASP A 376 -23.96 -66.96 31.03
C ASP A 376 -23.64 -65.56 31.60
N PHE A 377 -23.73 -64.52 30.78
CA PHE A 377 -23.52 -63.13 31.16
C PHE A 377 -24.73 -62.25 30.88
N THR A 378 -24.89 -61.20 31.67
CA THR A 378 -25.94 -60.19 31.49
C THR A 378 -25.34 -58.78 31.52
N PRO A 379 -25.91 -57.83 30.74
CA PRO A 379 -26.95 -57.98 29.74
C PRO A 379 -26.42 -58.55 28.40
N GLN A 380 -27.20 -59.38 27.70
CA GLN A 380 -26.86 -59.82 26.34
C GLN A 380 -27.31 -58.79 25.28
N LYS A 381 -26.36 -58.01 24.78
CA LYS A 381 -26.44 -57.15 23.58
C LYS A 381 -25.61 -57.74 22.42
N GLY A 382 -25.86 -57.29 21.20
CA GLY A 382 -25.02 -57.60 20.03
C GLY A 382 -23.70 -56.81 19.99
N GLU A 383 -23.71 -55.58 20.51
CA GLU A 383 -22.57 -54.65 20.56
C GLU A 383 -22.61 -53.87 21.87
N TYR A 384 -21.44 -53.42 22.35
CA TYR A 384 -21.29 -52.75 23.64
C TYR A 384 -20.53 -51.45 23.49
N LYS A 385 -21.01 -50.40 24.16
CA LYS A 385 -20.40 -49.06 24.16
C LYS A 385 -19.37 -48.95 25.28
N TYR A 386 -18.50 -47.95 25.21
CA TYR A 386 -17.63 -47.62 26.34
C TYR A 386 -18.39 -47.50 27.67
N GLN A 387 -17.79 -48.03 28.74
CA GLN A 387 -18.39 -48.19 30.07
C GLN A 387 -19.61 -49.12 30.17
N ASP A 388 -20.15 -49.67 29.07
CA ASP A 388 -21.00 -50.87 29.20
C ASP A 388 -20.17 -51.99 29.84
N SER A 389 -20.74 -52.65 30.83
CA SER A 389 -20.19 -53.84 31.46
C SER A 389 -21.12 -55.03 31.25
N VAL A 390 -20.54 -56.22 31.25
CA VAL A 390 -21.27 -57.47 31.42
C VAL A 390 -20.80 -58.17 32.68
N THR A 391 -21.73 -58.77 33.40
CA THR A 391 -21.45 -59.60 34.56
C THR A 391 -21.77 -61.06 34.23
N TYR A 392 -20.75 -61.90 34.33
CA TYR A 392 -20.82 -63.34 34.17
C TYR A 392 -21.32 -64.02 35.44
N SER A 393 -22.03 -65.12 35.25
CA SER A 393 -22.64 -65.96 36.27
C SER A 393 -22.53 -67.43 35.85
N CYS A 394 -22.45 -68.35 36.81
CA CYS A 394 -22.38 -69.78 36.54
C CYS A 394 -23.70 -70.48 36.87
N ASN A 395 -23.98 -71.54 36.13
CA ASN A 395 -25.13 -72.41 36.37
C ASN A 395 -24.98 -73.15 37.72
N SER A 396 -26.09 -73.62 38.28
CA SER A 396 -26.08 -74.45 39.48
C SER A 396 -25.10 -75.62 39.35
N ASN A 397 -24.30 -75.85 40.41
CA ASN A 397 -23.17 -76.81 40.50
C ASN A 397 -21.82 -76.33 39.94
N PHE A 398 -21.69 -75.06 39.54
CA PHE A 398 -20.43 -74.47 39.10
C PHE A 398 -20.06 -73.20 39.89
N LYS A 399 -18.77 -73.01 40.17
CA LYS A 399 -18.21 -71.82 40.82
C LYS A 399 -17.43 -70.98 39.82
N LEU A 400 -17.68 -69.67 39.79
CA LEU A 400 -16.99 -68.73 38.90
C LEU A 400 -15.56 -68.48 39.37
N VAL A 401 -14.60 -68.52 38.43
CA VAL A 401 -13.19 -68.24 38.65
C VAL A 401 -12.74 -67.13 37.68
N GLY A 402 -12.19 -66.05 38.23
CA GLY A 402 -11.83 -64.83 37.51
C GLY A 402 -12.62 -63.61 38.01
N ASN A 403 -12.48 -62.48 37.31
CA ASN A 403 -13.31 -61.30 37.57
C ASN A 403 -14.72 -61.52 37.00
N PRO A 404 -15.81 -61.45 37.79
CA PRO A 404 -17.16 -61.64 37.28
C PRO A 404 -17.60 -60.54 36.32
N THR A 405 -17.05 -59.32 36.40
CA THR A 405 -17.49 -58.18 35.58
C THR A 405 -16.37 -57.66 34.69
N ILE A 406 -16.63 -57.61 33.38
CA ILE A 406 -15.75 -56.98 32.39
C ILE A 406 -16.42 -55.74 31.80
N SER A 407 -15.65 -54.69 31.56
CA SER A 407 -16.16 -53.41 31.05
C SER A 407 -15.51 -53.05 29.71
N CYS A 408 -16.28 -52.50 28.78
CA CYS A 408 -15.75 -52.03 27.50
C CYS A 408 -14.91 -50.76 27.71
N THR A 409 -13.63 -50.83 27.35
CA THR A 409 -12.66 -49.73 27.48
C THR A 409 -12.76 -48.76 26.30
N ALA A 410 -12.13 -47.58 26.43
CA ALA A 410 -12.15 -46.54 25.40
C ALA A 410 -11.45 -46.92 24.08
N SER A 411 -10.82 -48.10 24.04
CA SER A 411 -10.11 -48.67 22.89
C SER A 411 -10.91 -49.72 22.09
N GLY A 412 -12.22 -49.86 22.37
CA GLY A 412 -13.05 -50.92 21.77
C GLY A 412 -12.70 -52.34 22.25
N LYS A 413 -11.94 -52.49 23.33
CA LYS A 413 -11.55 -53.78 23.94
C LYS A 413 -12.11 -53.93 25.35
N TRP A 414 -12.40 -55.17 25.74
CA TRP A 414 -12.79 -55.51 27.11
C TRP A 414 -11.66 -55.31 28.11
N SER A 415 -11.99 -54.89 29.33
CA SER A 415 -11.03 -54.58 30.42
C SER A 415 -10.19 -55.78 30.87
N SER A 416 -10.68 -56.99 30.65
CA SER A 416 -10.01 -58.27 30.93
C SER A 416 -10.64 -59.37 30.08
N GLY A 417 -9.99 -60.54 30.01
CA GLY A 417 -10.56 -61.73 29.38
C GLY A 417 -11.78 -62.26 30.15
N SER A 418 -12.53 -63.16 29.52
CA SER A 418 -13.70 -63.82 30.11
C SER A 418 -13.30 -64.73 31.28
N PRO A 419 -14.08 -64.75 32.40
CA PRO A 419 -13.91 -65.73 33.46
C PRO A 419 -14.37 -67.12 33.01
N TYR A 420 -14.18 -68.14 33.84
CA TYR A 420 -14.68 -69.49 33.57
C TYR A 420 -15.38 -70.10 34.77
N CYS A 421 -16.28 -71.05 34.50
CA CYS A 421 -17.02 -71.81 35.51
C CYS A 421 -16.32 -73.14 35.77
N ASN A 422 -15.88 -73.37 37.00
CA ASN A 422 -15.32 -74.65 37.43
C ASN A 422 -16.40 -75.50 38.11
N GLY A 423 -16.49 -76.79 37.77
CA GLY A 423 -17.40 -77.71 38.44
C GLY A 423 -17.00 -77.93 39.90
N GLN A 424 -18.00 -78.09 40.79
CA GLN A 424 -17.79 -78.47 42.18
C GLN A 424 -17.84 -79.99 42.38
#